data_AF-A0A7V7CST0-F1
#
_entry.id   AF-A0A7V7CST0-F1
#
_cell.length_a   1.000
_cell.length_b   1.000
_cell.length_c   1.000
_cell.angle_alpha   90.00
_cell.angle_beta   90.00
_cell.angle_gamma   90.00
#
_symmetry.space_group_name_H-M   'P 1'
#
loop_
_entity.id
_entity.type
_entity.pdbx_description
1 polymer ?
#
loop_
_entity_poly.entity_id
_entity_poly.type
_entity_poly.pdbx_seq_one_letter_code
_entity_poly.pdbx_strand_id
1 'polypeptide(L)'
;GTRVYRVSNGHELMARVTGAGCTASALVGAFLAVDKNAAHAATTALSYLGLAGEKAAITATGPGSFQMGMLDALFTLEGKEMEKGAKIEAS
;
A
#
# COMPACT_ATOMS: atom_id res chain seq x y z
N GLY A 1 -4.14 -22.59 -2.70
CA GLY A 1 -4.59 -22.18 -1.36
C GLY A 1 -6.11 -22.13 -1.34
N THR A 2 -6.73 -22.14 -0.16
CA THR A 2 -8.20 -22.11 0.02
C THR A 2 -8.73 -20.74 0.44
N ARG A 3 -7.88 -19.72 0.45
CA ARG A 3 -8.20 -18.35 0.87
C ARG A 3 -7.77 -17.37 -0.21
N VAL A 4 -8.62 -16.41 -0.51
CA VAL A 4 -8.35 -15.33 -1.45
C VAL A 4 -8.62 -14.01 -0.76
N TYR A 5 -7.67 -13.07 -0.84
CA TYR A 5 -7.82 -11.71 -0.35
C TYR A 5 -7.86 -10.75 -1.54
N ARG A 6 -8.80 -9.81 -1.51
CA ARG A 6 -8.89 -8.69 -2.45
C ARG A 6 -8.54 -7.41 -1.73
N VAL A 7 -7.54 -6.69 -2.26
CA VAL A 7 -7.15 -5.35 -1.79
C VAL A 7 -7.66 -4.34 -2.81
N SER A 8 -8.46 -3.39 -2.36
CA SER A 8 -9.06 -2.35 -3.22
C SER A 8 -8.48 -0.95 -2.96
N ASN A 9 -7.40 -0.86 -2.19
CA ASN A 9 -6.66 0.38 -2.01
C ASN A 9 -5.80 0.75 -3.24
N GLY A 10 -5.53 2.04 -3.43
CA GLY A 10 -4.57 2.54 -4.41
C GLY A 10 -5.10 3.69 -5.27
N HIS A 11 -4.27 4.15 -6.19
CA HIS A 11 -4.58 5.25 -7.11
C HIS A 11 -3.94 5.03 -8.49
N GLU A 12 -4.58 5.51 -9.57
CA GLU A 12 -4.09 5.32 -10.94
C GLU A 12 -2.69 5.90 -11.20
N LEU A 13 -2.33 6.98 -10.48
CA LEU A 13 -1.00 7.59 -10.56
C LEU A 13 0.12 6.65 -10.10
N MET A 14 -0.17 5.61 -9.30
CA MET A 14 0.82 4.60 -8.92
C MET A 14 1.40 3.89 -10.14
N ALA A 15 0.60 3.67 -11.19
CA ALA A 15 1.07 3.05 -12.44
C ALA A 15 1.98 3.97 -13.28
N ARG A 16 2.10 5.25 -12.90
CA ARG A 16 2.97 6.25 -13.55
C ARG A 16 4.28 6.48 -12.80
N VAL A 17 4.47 5.84 -11.64
CA VAL A 17 5.71 5.90 -10.86
C VAL A 17 6.52 4.64 -11.11
N THR A 18 7.70 4.82 -11.70
CA THR A 18 8.66 3.72 -11.85
C THR A 18 9.03 3.15 -10.48
N GLY A 19 9.11 1.83 -10.38
CA GLY A 19 9.48 1.15 -9.14
C GLY A 19 8.34 0.98 -8.13
N ALA A 20 7.12 1.48 -8.36
CA ALA A 20 6.00 1.27 -7.43
C ALA A 20 5.73 -0.22 -7.13
N GLY A 21 5.84 -1.09 -8.13
CA GLY A 21 5.75 -2.53 -7.95
C GLY A 21 6.93 -3.12 -7.14
N CYS A 22 8.15 -2.63 -7.36
CA CYS A 22 9.32 -3.04 -6.58
C CYS A 22 9.18 -2.65 -5.11
N THR A 23 8.66 -1.45 -4.84
CA THR A 23 8.31 -0.99 -3.49
C THR A 23 7.28 -1.91 -2.85
N ALA A 24 6.25 -2.34 -3.59
CA ALA A 24 5.28 -3.31 -3.09
C ALA A 24 5.95 -4.61 -2.63
N SER A 25 6.83 -5.21 -3.46
CA SER A 25 7.56 -6.42 -3.08
C SER A 25 8.47 -6.21 -1.86
N ALA A 26 9.14 -5.07 -1.77
CA ALA A 26 9.99 -4.73 -0.63
C ALA A 26 9.16 -4.61 0.68
N LEU A 27 7.99 -3.96 0.62
CA LEU A 27 7.07 -3.86 1.74
C LEU A 27 6.51 -5.22 2.15
N VAL A 28 6.14 -6.07 1.20
CA VAL A 28 5.71 -7.45 1.50
C VAL A 28 6.81 -8.18 2.28
N GLY A 29 8.08 -8.04 1.88
CA GLY A 29 9.23 -8.59 2.61
C GLY A 29 9.36 -8.04 4.05
N ALA A 30 9.19 -6.73 4.23
CA ALA A 30 9.23 -6.10 5.55
C ALA A 30 8.09 -6.60 6.46
N PHE A 31 6.87 -6.72 5.95
CA PHE A 31 5.74 -7.22 6.71
C PHE A 31 5.88 -8.71 7.04
N LEU A 32 6.44 -9.51 6.12
CA LEU A 32 6.76 -10.93 6.36
C LEU A 32 7.77 -11.14 7.51
N ALA A 33 8.63 -10.15 7.78
CA ALA A 33 9.59 -10.24 8.87
C ALA A 33 8.92 -10.27 10.26
N VAL A 34 7.70 -9.74 10.38
CA VAL A 34 6.95 -9.64 11.64
C VAL A 34 5.65 -10.46 11.63
N ASP A 35 5.14 -10.83 10.45
CA ASP A 35 3.96 -11.67 10.28
C ASP A 35 4.28 -12.94 9.47
N LYS A 36 4.19 -14.09 10.13
CA LYS A 36 4.50 -15.40 9.54
C LYS A 36 3.43 -15.89 8.56
N ASN A 37 2.23 -15.30 8.54
CA ASN A 37 1.21 -15.65 7.58
C ASN A 37 1.43 -14.87 6.28
N ALA A 38 2.04 -15.51 5.29
CA ALA A 38 2.43 -14.84 4.06
C ALA A 38 1.28 -14.18 3.29
N ALA A 39 0.09 -14.78 3.30
CA ALA A 39 -1.08 -14.19 2.64
C ALA A 39 -1.55 -12.93 3.38
N HIS A 40 -1.55 -12.96 4.72
CA HIS A 40 -1.95 -11.81 5.54
C HIS A 40 -0.91 -10.68 5.48
N ALA A 41 0.38 -11.01 5.58
CA ALA A 41 1.49 -10.07 5.46
C ALA A 41 1.47 -9.35 4.10
N ALA A 42 1.31 -10.11 3.01
CA ALA A 42 1.24 -9.53 1.68
C ALA A 42 0.01 -8.63 1.50
N THR A 43 -1.16 -9.08 1.97
CA THR A 43 -2.41 -8.31 1.88
C THR A 43 -2.31 -6.99 2.65
N THR A 44 -1.75 -7.03 3.86
CA THR A 44 -1.57 -5.84 4.70
C THR A 44 -0.55 -4.87 4.08
N ALA A 45 0.58 -5.37 3.57
CA ALA A 45 1.58 -4.55 2.91
C ALA A 45 1.04 -3.86 1.65
N LEU A 46 0.24 -4.57 0.84
CA LEU A 46 -0.39 -4.01 -0.35
C LEU A 46 -1.45 -2.96 0.01
N SER A 47 -2.24 -3.20 1.07
CA SER A 47 -3.19 -2.22 1.57
C SER A 47 -2.50 -0.97 2.11
N TYR A 48 -1.38 -1.14 2.83
CA TYR A 48 -0.54 -0.04 3.33
C TYR A 48 -0.01 0.84 2.20
N LEU A 49 0.60 0.23 1.19
CA LEU A 49 1.10 0.95 0.02
C LEU A 49 -0.03 1.62 -0.77
N GLY A 50 -1.15 0.94 -0.95
CA GLY A 50 -2.32 1.48 -1.63
C GLY A 50 -2.90 2.70 -0.91
N LEU A 51 -3.02 2.65 0.42
CA LEU A 51 -3.50 3.76 1.23
C LEU A 51 -2.53 4.95 1.20
N ALA A 52 -1.22 4.68 1.19
CA ALA A 52 -0.22 5.73 0.99
C ALA A 52 -0.37 6.40 -0.39
N GLY A 53 -0.65 5.61 -1.43
CA GLY A 53 -0.97 6.12 -2.76
C GLY A 53 -2.24 6.97 -2.79
N GLU A 54 -3.31 6.56 -2.11
CA GLU A 54 -4.54 7.36 -1.98
C GLU A 54 -4.27 8.70 -1.28
N LYS A 55 -3.49 8.69 -0.19
CA LYS A 55 -3.12 9.91 0.55
C LYS A 55 -2.29 10.86 -0.31
N ALA A 56 -1.33 10.33 -1.06
CA ALA A 56 -0.50 11.10 -1.99
C ALA A 56 -1.31 11.74 -3.13
N ALA A 57 -2.34 11.04 -3.62
CA ALA A 57 -3.17 11.52 -4.73
C ALA A 57 -3.95 12.80 -4.41
N ILE A 58 -4.26 13.06 -3.13
CA ILE A 58 -5.07 14.22 -2.70
C ILE A 58 -4.43 15.54 -3.12
N THR A 59 -3.10 15.63 -3.06
CA THR A 59 -2.34 16.87 -3.33
C THR A 59 -1.44 16.75 -4.56
N ALA A 60 -1.37 15.58 -5.19
CA ALA A 60 -0.54 15.36 -6.36
C ALA A 60 -1.03 16.15 -7.58
N THR A 61 -0.10 16.86 -8.21
CA THR A 61 -0.31 17.58 -9.48
C THR A 61 0.22 16.81 -10.69
N GLY A 62 0.92 15.70 -10.46
CA GLY A 62 1.47 14.82 -11.48
C GLY A 62 2.32 13.69 -10.85
N PRO A 63 2.92 12.80 -11.66
CA PRO A 63 3.64 11.63 -11.14
C PRO A 63 4.83 11.96 -10.23
N GLY A 64 5.54 13.07 -10.48
CA GLY A 64 6.66 13.49 -9.64
C GLY A 64 6.24 13.93 -8.23
N SER A 65 5.24 14.80 -8.13
CA SER A 65 4.69 15.21 -6.82
C SER A 65 3.97 14.07 -6.12
N PHE A 66 3.30 13.19 -6.88
CA PHE A 66 2.72 11.95 -6.37
C PHE A 66 3.75 11.02 -5.72
N GLN A 67 4.89 10.78 -6.39
CA GLN A 67 5.96 9.93 -5.83
C GLN A 67 6.47 10.47 -4.51
N MET A 68 6.71 11.79 -4.41
CA MET A 68 7.14 12.43 -3.17
C MET A 68 6.07 12.29 -2.07
N GLY A 69 4.81 12.61 -2.39
CA GLY A 69 3.71 12.47 -1.44
C GLY A 69 3.48 11.03 -0.98
N MET A 70 3.74 10.03 -1.84
CA MET A 70 3.61 8.62 -1.48
C MET A 70 4.71 8.20 -0.49
N LEU A 71 5.94 8.69 -0.67
CA LEU A 71 7.02 8.45 0.29
C LEU A 71 6.72 9.11 1.64
N ASP A 72 6.22 10.35 1.65
CA ASP A 72 5.83 11.05 2.87
C ASP A 72 4.65 10.33 3.56
N ALA A 73 3.68 9.84 2.79
CA ALA A 73 2.56 9.06 3.30
C ALA A 73 3.03 7.73 3.93
N LEU A 74 3.97 7.02 3.30
CA LEU A 74 4.57 5.80 3.86
C LEU A 74 5.34 6.06 5.16
N PHE A 75 5.83 7.28 5.40
CA PHE A 75 6.48 7.64 6.66
C PHE A 75 5.48 8.05 7.74
N THR A 76 4.39 8.72 7.34
CA THR A 76 3.44 9.35 8.28
C THR A 76 2.20 8.53 8.59
N LEU A 77 1.92 7.45 7.85
CA LEU A 77 0.75 6.61 8.07
C LEU A 77 0.80 5.92 9.44
N GLU A 78 -0.24 6.15 10.23
CA GLU A 78 -0.38 5.54 11.55
C GLU A 78 -1.34 4.34 11.55
N GLY A 79 -1.24 3.49 12.58
CA GLY A 79 -2.11 2.32 12.74
C GLY A 79 -3.61 2.66 12.72
N LYS A 80 -4.01 3.80 13.29
CA LYS A 80 -5.42 4.26 13.27
C LYS A 80 -5.90 4.64 11.87
N GLU A 81 -5.02 5.18 11.03
CA GLU A 81 -5.36 5.45 9.62
C GLU A 81 -5.50 4.13 8.85
N MET A 82 -4.65 3.15 9.15
CA MET A 82 -4.75 1.81 8.56
C MET A 82 -6.04 1.09 8.95
N GLU A 83 -6.43 1.11 10.22
CA GLU A 83 -7.68 0.49 10.69
C GLU A 83 -8.93 1.03 9.97
N LYS A 84 -8.91 2.33 9.62
CA LYS A 84 -10.04 3.00 8.94
C LYS A 84 -9.95 2.93 7.42
N GLY A 85 -8.74 2.95 6.87
CA GLY A 85 -8.47 3.10 5.45
C GLY A 85 -8.23 1.80 4.70
N ALA A 86 -7.96 0.69 5.40
CA ALA A 86 -7.73 -0.60 4.76
C ALA A 86 -9.01 -1.13 4.08
N LYS A 87 -8.89 -1.46 2.79
CA LYS A 87 -9.97 -2.00 1.96
C LYS A 87 -9.63 -3.44 1.57
N ILE A 88 -9.77 -4.35 2.54
CA ILE A 88 -9.42 -5.77 2.39
C ILE A 88 -10.68 -6.63 2.53
N GLU A 89 -10.94 -7.49 1.55
CA GLU A 89 -12.02 -8.47 1.57
C GLU A 89 -11.43 -9.88 1.50
N ALA A 90 -11.95 -10.81 2.31
CA ALA A 90 -11.53 -12.22 2.32
C ALA A 90 -12.66 -13.10 1.76
N SER A 91 -12.27 -14.10 0.97
CA SER A 91 -13.14 -15.12 0.37
C SER A 91 -12.55 -16.52 0.47
#